data_AF-A0A1Q7SL80-F1
#
_entry.id   AF-A0A1Q7SL80-F1
#
_cell.length_a   1.000
_cell.length_b   1.000
_cell.length_c   1.000
_cell.angle_alpha   90.00
_cell.angle_beta   90.00
_cell.angle_gamma   90.00
#
_symmetry.space_group_name_H-M   'P 1'
#
loop_
_entity.id
_entity.type
_entity.pdbx_description
1 polymer ?
#
loop_
_entity_poly.entity_id
_entity_poly.type
_entity_poly.pdbx_seq_one_letter_code
_entity_poly.pdbx_strand_id
1 'polypeptide(L)'
;MKKFLSFSFILFLLYALLLTKPVRHVVASDCSKTSVGFLPLNTLGAGLYKGKQGGLYPGGNNVPPVAHANAGFQFARSVTTLNANGQPNASSSDLD
;
A
#
# COMPACT_ATOMS: atom_id res chain seq x y z
N MET A 1 -30.45 -37.04 42.77
CA MET A 1 -30.38 -35.64 42.31
C MET A 1 -28.96 -35.17 41.89
N LYS A 2 -27.90 -35.99 42.02
CA LYS A 2 -26.52 -35.60 41.63
C LYS A 2 -26.16 -35.82 40.14
N LYS A 3 -26.89 -36.68 39.41
CA LYS A 3 -26.64 -37.02 38.00
C LYS A 3 -27.11 -35.95 37.00
N PHE A 4 -28.18 -35.23 37.33
CA PHE A 4 -28.73 -34.15 36.48
C PHE A 4 -27.86 -32.88 36.50
N LEU A 5 -27.22 -32.57 37.64
CA LEU A 5 -26.31 -31.42 37.77
C LEU A 5 -25.03 -31.61 36.95
N SER A 6 -24.57 -32.86 36.80
CA SER A 6 -23.36 -33.20 36.04
C SER A 6 -23.59 -33.20 34.53
N PHE A 7 -24.76 -33.64 34.03
CA PHE A 7 -25.07 -33.61 32.60
C PHE A 7 -25.24 -32.18 32.07
N SER A 8 -25.88 -31.30 32.84
CA SER A 8 -25.99 -29.87 32.50
C SER A 8 -24.62 -29.17 32.45
N PHE A 9 -23.68 -29.58 33.31
CA PHE A 9 -22.33 -29.02 33.33
C PHE A 9 -21.50 -29.47 32.11
N ILE A 10 -21.65 -30.74 31.69
CA ILE A 10 -21.01 -31.27 30.48
C ILE A 10 -21.59 -30.61 29.22
N LEU A 11 -22.91 -30.43 29.16
CA LEU A 11 -23.55 -29.75 28.03
C LEU A 11 -23.13 -28.28 27.94
N PHE A 12 -23.00 -27.61 29.09
CA PHE A 12 -22.48 -26.24 29.17
C PHE A 12 -21.02 -26.13 28.75
N LEU A 13 -20.16 -27.08 29.18
CA LEU A 13 -18.76 -27.15 28.75
C LEU A 13 -18.61 -27.41 27.24
N LEU A 14 -19.44 -28.31 26.67
CA LEU A 14 -19.45 -28.55 25.23
C LEU A 14 -19.93 -27.32 24.44
N TYR A 15 -20.95 -26.62 24.94
CA TYR A 15 -21.43 -25.39 24.33
C TYR A 15 -20.38 -24.26 24.40
N ALA A 16 -19.71 -24.11 25.54
CA ALA A 16 -18.63 -23.14 25.73
C ALA A 16 -17.43 -23.42 24.81
N LEU A 17 -17.09 -24.68 24.56
CA LEU A 17 -16.05 -25.07 23.61
C LEU A 17 -16.43 -24.75 22.15
N LEU A 18 -17.70 -24.93 21.78
CA LEU A 18 -18.23 -24.59 20.44
C LEU A 18 -18.25 -23.07 20.14
N LEU A 19 -18.18 -22.20 21.14
CA LEU A 19 -18.22 -20.74 21.00
C LEU A 19 -16.84 -20.06 20.86
N THR A 20 -15.75 -20.83 20.89
CA THR A 20 -14.38 -20.29 20.78
C THR A 20 -14.06 -19.92 19.33
N LYS A 21 -14.43 -18.69 18.92
CA LYS A 21 -14.03 -18.16 17.61
C LYS A 21 -12.51 -17.97 17.58
N PRO A 22 -11.81 -18.43 16.53
CA PRO A 22 -10.37 -18.17 16.41
C PRO A 22 -10.15 -16.66 16.32
N VAL A 23 -9.43 -16.10 17.28
CA VAL A 23 -8.97 -14.70 17.21
C VAL A 23 -7.97 -14.62 16.06
N ARG A 24 -8.39 -14.00 14.96
CA ARG A 24 -7.46 -13.67 13.88
C ARG A 24 -6.46 -12.67 14.46
N HIS A 25 -5.23 -13.13 14.68
CA HIS A 25 -4.15 -12.25 15.06
C HIS A 25 -3.80 -11.41 13.83
N VAL A 26 -4.13 -10.12 13.88
CA VAL A 26 -3.65 -9.16 12.88
C VAL A 26 -2.19 -8.90 13.20
N VAL A 27 -1.30 -9.50 12.42
CA VAL A 27 0.14 -9.21 12.49
C VAL A 27 0.39 -7.89 11.75
N ALA A 28 1.31 -7.07 12.26
CA ALA A 28 1.76 -5.87 11.56
C ALA A 28 2.36 -6.23 10.18
N SER A 29 2.31 -5.29 9.24
CA SER A 29 2.94 -5.49 7.92
C SER A 29 4.44 -5.74 8.09
N ASP A 30 4.98 -6.66 7.29
CA ASP A 30 6.43 -6.90 7.24
C ASP A 30 7.11 -5.80 6.44
N CYS A 31 7.58 -4.77 7.14
CA CYS A 31 8.30 -3.64 6.56
C CYS A 31 9.69 -3.99 6.00
N SER A 32 10.16 -5.24 6.15
CA SER A 32 11.42 -5.68 5.53
C SER A 32 11.27 -6.07 4.05
N LYS A 33 10.04 -6.24 3.56
CA LYS A 33 9.75 -6.66 2.18
C LYS A 33 9.70 -5.46 1.25
N THR A 34 10.59 -5.42 0.26
CA THR A 34 10.61 -4.40 -0.80
C THR A 34 10.01 -4.90 -2.12
N SER A 35 9.63 -6.17 -2.21
CA SER A 35 9.06 -6.79 -3.40
C SER A 35 8.08 -7.90 -3.03
N VAL A 36 7.13 -8.11 -3.94
CA VAL A 36 6.11 -9.18 -3.88
C VAL A 36 6.34 -10.27 -4.94
N GLY A 37 7.49 -10.25 -5.62
CA GLY A 37 7.86 -11.26 -6.63
C GLY A 37 7.19 -11.11 -7.99
N PHE A 38 6.44 -10.03 -8.23
CA PHE A 38 5.89 -9.72 -9.57
C PHE A 38 6.92 -8.99 -10.44
N LEU A 39 6.85 -9.22 -11.75
CA LEU A 39 7.63 -8.46 -12.72
C LEU A 39 7.18 -6.99 -12.71
N PRO A 40 8.07 -6.01 -12.42
CA PRO A 40 7.70 -4.60 -12.38
C PRO A 40 7.17 -4.10 -13.73
N LEU A 41 6.27 -3.12 -13.70
CA LEU A 41 5.60 -2.60 -14.90
C LEU A 41 6.58 -2.00 -15.91
N ASN A 42 7.61 -1.29 -15.43
CA ASN A 42 8.67 -0.73 -16.27
C ASN A 42 9.54 -1.82 -16.90
N THR A 43 9.79 -2.92 -16.20
CA THR A 43 10.53 -4.07 -16.76
C THR A 43 9.68 -4.89 -17.72
N LEU A 44 8.36 -4.98 -17.50
CA LEU A 44 7.44 -5.69 -18.38
C LEU A 44 7.44 -5.13 -19.82
N GLY A 45 7.66 -3.82 -19.97
CA GLY A 45 7.79 -3.16 -21.27
C GLY A 45 6.57 -3.41 -22.17
N ALA A 46 6.79 -3.80 -23.43
CA ALA A 46 5.69 -4.08 -24.37
C ALA A 46 4.94 -5.40 -24.08
N GLY A 47 5.33 -6.18 -23.07
CA GLY A 47 4.64 -7.39 -22.64
C GLY A 47 3.23 -7.11 -22.08
N LEU A 48 2.43 -8.17 -21.93
CA LEU A 48 1.06 -8.09 -21.42
C LEU A 48 0.93 -8.74 -20.04
N TYR A 49 0.25 -8.05 -19.12
CA TYR A 49 -0.25 -8.62 -17.87
C TYR A 49 -1.78 -8.55 -17.88
N LYS A 50 -2.45 -9.71 -17.85
CA LYS A 50 -3.93 -9.82 -17.93
C LYS A 50 -4.53 -9.03 -19.11
N GLY A 51 -3.85 -9.06 -20.26
CA GLY A 51 -4.26 -8.34 -21.47
C GLY A 51 -4.01 -6.82 -21.43
N LYS A 52 -3.30 -6.29 -20.42
CA LYS A 52 -2.88 -4.89 -20.34
C LYS A 52 -1.38 -4.78 -20.63
N GLN A 53 -1.00 -3.84 -21.48
CA GLN A 53 0.40 -3.60 -21.81
C GLN A 53 1.16 -3.02 -20.61
N GLY A 54 2.42 -3.43 -20.46
CA GLY A 54 3.36 -2.82 -19.53
C GLY A 54 3.93 -1.48 -20.03
N GLY A 55 5.01 -1.05 -19.41
CA GLY A 55 5.62 0.26 -19.64
C GLY A 55 4.88 1.39 -18.94
N LEU A 56 5.60 2.49 -18.67
CA LEU A 56 5.01 3.70 -18.07
C LEU A 56 4.30 4.58 -19.11
N TYR A 57 4.56 4.33 -20.39
CA TYR A 57 4.05 5.11 -21.52
C TYR A 57 3.64 4.19 -22.69
N PRO A 58 2.82 4.69 -23.65
CA PRO A 58 2.33 3.89 -24.78
C PRO A 58 3.44 3.17 -25.55
N GLY A 59 3.13 1.97 -26.04
CA GLY A 59 4.11 1.13 -26.73
C GLY A 59 5.05 0.35 -25.81
N GLY A 60 4.79 0.33 -24.50
CA GLY A 60 5.65 -0.35 -23.53
C GLY A 60 6.93 0.43 -23.20
N ASN A 61 6.93 1.74 -23.45
CA ASN A 61 8.09 2.59 -23.22
C ASN A 61 8.14 3.09 -21.77
N ASN A 62 9.35 3.37 -21.28
CA ASN A 62 9.59 3.98 -19.97
C ASN A 62 10.15 5.39 -20.06
N VAL A 63 10.47 5.84 -21.28
CA VAL A 63 10.84 7.23 -21.55
C VAL A 63 9.57 8.05 -21.77
N PRO A 64 9.39 9.16 -21.03
CA PRO A 64 8.24 10.04 -21.22
C PRO A 64 8.21 10.61 -22.65
N PRO A 65 7.04 10.63 -23.33
CA PRO A 65 6.89 11.39 -24.55
C PRO A 65 7.17 12.88 -24.30
N VAL A 66 7.68 13.58 -25.30
CA VAL A 66 8.15 14.98 -25.20
C VAL A 66 7.08 15.91 -24.61
N ALA A 67 5.81 15.74 -24.99
CA ALA A 67 4.71 16.54 -24.44
C ALA A 67 4.55 16.36 -22.92
N HIS A 68 4.66 15.12 -22.41
CA HIS A 68 4.60 14.84 -20.97
C HIS A 68 5.81 15.41 -20.24
N ALA A 69 7.01 15.25 -20.80
CA ALA A 69 8.23 15.82 -20.23
C ALA A 69 8.16 17.35 -20.13
N ASN A 70 7.73 18.03 -21.21
CA ASN A 70 7.59 19.48 -21.24
C ASN A 70 6.53 20.00 -20.25
N ALA A 71 5.41 19.29 -20.11
CA ALA A 71 4.40 19.63 -19.09
C ALA A 71 4.99 19.49 -17.69
N GLY A 72 5.72 18.41 -17.41
CA GLY A 72 6.40 18.19 -16.13
C GLY A 72 7.40 19.31 -15.80
N PHE A 73 8.22 19.73 -16.77
CA PHE A 73 9.15 20.84 -16.58
C PHE A 73 8.46 22.18 -16.35
N GLN A 74 7.32 22.45 -17.00
CA GLN A 74 6.55 23.66 -16.75
C GLN A 74 6.02 23.71 -15.31
N PHE A 75 5.46 22.60 -14.82
CA PHE A 75 5.02 22.51 -13.42
C PHE A 75 6.18 22.62 -12.44
N ALA A 76 7.28 21.92 -12.69
CA ALA A 76 8.46 21.96 -11.82
C ALA A 76 8.99 23.40 -11.63
N ARG A 77 8.96 24.21 -12.69
CA ARG A 77 9.36 25.63 -12.64
C ARG A 77 8.43 26.53 -11.83
N SER A 78 7.19 26.10 -11.57
CA SER A 78 6.25 26.84 -10.72
C SER A 78 6.41 26.52 -9.22
N VAL A 79 7.24 25.53 -8.86
CA VAL A 79 7.46 25.15 -7.46
C VAL A 79 8.35 26.21 -6.79
N THR A 80 7.88 26.74 -5.66
CA THR A 80 8.63 27.66 -4.80
C THR A 80 8.75 27.07 -3.40
N THR A 81 9.86 27.35 -2.72
CA THR A 81 10.02 27.09 -1.29
C THR A 81 9.07 27.97 -0.47
N LEU A 82 8.70 27.48 0.71
CA LEU A 82 7.84 28.17 1.67
C LEU A 82 8.61 28.38 2.97
N ASN A 83 8.36 29.50 3.66
CA ASN A 83 8.89 29.76 5.00
C ASN A 83 8.10 29.04 6.10
N ALA A 84 8.51 29.20 7.36
CA ALA A 84 7.87 28.58 8.53
C ALA A 84 6.38 28.95 8.71
N ASN A 85 5.94 30.07 8.13
CA ASN A 85 4.55 30.51 8.16
C ASN A 85 3.75 30.04 6.93
N GLY A 86 4.34 29.20 6.07
CA GLY A 86 3.71 28.68 4.85
C GLY A 86 3.62 29.70 3.70
N GLN A 87 4.32 30.83 3.78
CA GLN A 87 4.34 31.85 2.72
C GLN A 87 5.48 31.58 1.73
N PRO A 88 5.32 31.88 0.43
CA PRO A 88 6.39 31.76 -0.55
C PRO A 88 7.66 32.51 -0.12
N ASN A 89 8.78 31.81 -0.04
CA ASN A 89 10.09 32.39 0.21
C ASN A 89 11.11 31.73 -0.73
N ALA A 90 11.66 32.50 -1.68
CA ALA A 90 12.67 32.01 -2.62
C ALA A 90 14.07 31.89 -2.00
N SER A 91 14.28 32.40 -0.79
CA SER A 91 15.56 32.33 -0.09
C SER A 91 15.72 30.98 0.60
N SER A 92 16.73 30.22 0.17
CA SER A 92 17.13 28.95 0.79
C SER A 92 17.89 29.10 2.12
N SER A 93 17.90 30.30 2.72
CA SER A 93 18.74 30.67 3.87
C SER A 93 18.10 30.44 5.24
N ASP A 94 16.85 29.97 5.30
CA ASP A 94 16.10 29.83 6.56
C ASP A 94 16.28 28.46 7.24
N LEU A 95 17.37 27.74 6.94
CA LEU A 95 17.69 26.42 7.53
C LEU A 95 18.64 26.48 8.74
N ASP A 96 18.89 27.67 9.30
CA ASP A 96 19.70 27.86 10.53
C ASP A 96 18.82 28.02 11.79
#